data_AF-A0A1G9L9H5-F1
#
_entry.id   AF-A0A1G9L9H5-F1
#
_cell.length_a   1.000
_cell.length_b   1.000
_cell.length_c   1.000
_cell.angle_alpha   90.00
_cell.angle_beta   90.00
_cell.angle_gamma   90.00
#
_symmetry.space_group_name_H-M   'P 1'
#
loop_
_entity.id
_entity.type
_entity.pdbx_description
1 polymer ?
#
loop_
_entity_poly.entity_id
_entity_poly.type
_entity_poly.pdbx_seq_one_letter_code
_entity_poly.pdbx_strand_id
1 'polypeptide(L)'
;MARINNGILGGFNGNLGPVEGYVRYGVAYVRSKKRKRTSPPSPKEKIQRKRMEVVNNFVNSMTDYVRIGFEEAAQGKPISPNNAAKSYQLLHAVQGEYPNISINYAAARLTQGTIELPLNPEATAEGNGVRFNWTYDTALNWSDRGARAMLLVYAEETGKSYYLFSGARMTEETDFLELPAELKGMKLHVYMSFIADDRRSLSNSIYLGNLVMETLDLSTIERSTEPDSCVVLLNRKEYAEKTASLLHENGKIIGLSQFINQLNQT
;
A
#
# COMPACT_ATOMS: atom_id res chain seq x y z
N MET A 1 17.04 32.27 -13.64
CA MET A 1 16.64 33.68 -13.85
C MET A 1 15.43 33.95 -12.98
N ALA A 2 15.39 35.06 -12.24
CA ALA A 2 14.21 35.45 -11.48
C ALA A 2 13.09 35.91 -12.41
N ARG A 3 11.85 35.52 -12.11
CA ARG A 3 10.63 35.95 -12.82
C ARG A 3 9.69 36.59 -11.82
N ILE A 4 9.17 37.77 -12.11
CA ILE A 4 8.14 38.41 -11.31
C ILE A 4 6.79 37.93 -11.82
N ASN A 5 6.04 37.23 -10.96
CA ASN A 5 4.70 36.78 -11.29
C ASN A 5 3.72 37.79 -10.68
N ASN A 6 2.75 38.28 -11.47
CA ASN A 6 1.71 39.27 -11.07
C ASN A 6 2.18 40.74 -10.93
N GLY A 7 3.07 41.20 -11.83
CA GLY A 7 3.45 42.63 -11.91
C GLY A 7 4.27 43.12 -10.71
N ILE A 8 4.40 44.45 -10.56
CA ILE A 8 5.36 45.06 -9.61
C ILE A 8 5.08 44.75 -8.12
N LEU A 9 3.82 44.43 -7.78
CA LEU A 9 3.40 44.08 -6.42
C LEU A 9 3.49 42.57 -6.13
N GLY A 10 3.83 41.76 -7.14
CA GLY A 10 3.94 40.32 -7.02
C GLY A 10 5.31 39.84 -6.51
N GLY A 11 5.35 38.63 -5.97
CA GLY A 11 6.60 37.98 -5.59
C GLY A 11 7.41 37.54 -6.83
N PHE A 12 8.74 37.49 -6.69
CA PHE A 12 9.62 36.92 -7.72
C PHE A 12 10.00 35.47 -7.40
N ASN A 13 10.09 34.63 -8.43
CA ASN A 13 10.50 33.24 -8.33
C ASN A 13 11.82 33.03 -9.08
N GLY A 14 12.83 32.51 -8.38
CA GLY A 14 14.17 32.22 -8.91
C GLY A 14 15.26 33.14 -8.36
N ASN A 15 16.43 33.07 -9.00
CA ASN A 15 17.64 33.74 -8.53
C ASN A 15 17.74 35.18 -9.09
N LEU A 16 17.92 36.14 -8.19
CA LEU A 16 18.23 37.54 -8.47
C LEU A 16 19.55 37.90 -7.76
N GLY A 17 20.67 37.72 -8.47
CA GLY A 17 22.00 37.98 -7.92
C GLY A 17 22.29 37.16 -6.63
N PRO A 18 22.55 37.81 -5.48
CA PRO A 18 22.84 37.13 -4.22
C PRO A 18 21.59 36.62 -3.48
N VAL A 19 20.40 36.88 -4.02
CA VAL A 19 19.11 36.56 -3.40
C VAL A 19 18.34 35.56 -4.25
N GLU A 20 17.58 34.68 -3.61
CA GLU A 20 16.61 33.82 -4.26
C GLU A 20 15.21 34.06 -3.67
N GLY A 21 14.23 34.23 -4.55
CA GLY A 21 12.83 34.39 -4.21
C GLY A 21 12.04 33.14 -4.59
N TYR A 22 11.04 32.79 -3.80
CA TYR A 22 10.10 31.74 -4.15
C TYR A 22 8.75 32.00 -3.47
N VAL A 23 7.68 31.51 -4.07
CA VAL A 23 6.35 31.53 -3.48
C VAL A 23 6.06 30.14 -2.92
N ARG A 24 5.59 30.07 -1.67
CA ARG A 24 5.19 28.83 -1.02
C ARG A 24 3.82 29.03 -0.37
N TYR A 25 2.85 28.21 -0.76
CA TYR A 25 1.45 28.33 -0.30
C TYR A 25 0.89 29.76 -0.41
N GLY A 26 1.14 30.43 -1.54
CA GLY A 26 0.66 31.80 -1.79
C GLY A 26 1.47 32.91 -1.13
N VAL A 27 2.38 32.60 -0.19
CA VAL A 27 3.23 33.58 0.49
C VAL A 27 4.57 33.69 -0.23
N ALA A 28 4.98 34.92 -0.57
CA ALA A 28 6.27 35.19 -1.17
C ALA A 28 7.37 35.24 -0.09
N TYR A 29 8.45 34.50 -0.32
CA TYR A 29 9.63 34.48 0.53
C TYR A 29 10.86 34.91 -0.27
N VAL A 30 11.74 35.64 0.40
CA VAL A 30 13.01 36.09 -0.16
C VAL A 30 14.10 35.70 0.82
N ARG A 31 15.16 35.03 0.34
CA ARG A 31 16.30 34.65 1.17
C ARG A 31 17.62 34.76 0.42
N SER A 32 18.71 34.83 1.17
CA SER A 32 20.06 34.76 0.59
C SER A 32 20.26 33.44 -0.15
N LYS A 33 20.88 33.51 -1.32
CA LYS A 33 21.26 32.34 -2.11
C LYS A 33 22.13 31.41 -1.26
N LYS A 34 21.82 30.11 -1.29
CA LYS A 34 22.60 29.11 -0.58
C LYS A 34 24.06 29.11 -1.07
N ARG A 35 25.01 29.20 -0.15
CA ARG A 35 26.44 29.07 -0.46
C ARG A 35 26.73 27.63 -0.87
N LYS A 36 27.52 27.44 -1.93
CA LYS A 36 28.00 26.11 -2.31
C LYS A 36 28.92 25.60 -1.21
N ARG A 37 28.65 24.39 -0.73
CA ARG A 37 29.47 23.76 0.31
C ARG A 37 30.75 23.20 -0.31
N THR A 38 31.87 23.40 0.38
CA THR A 38 33.19 22.86 0.03
C THR A 38 33.65 21.71 0.93
N SER A 39 33.14 21.62 2.17
CA SER A 39 33.53 20.58 3.13
C SER A 39 32.77 19.25 2.95
N PRO A 40 33.39 18.10 3.29
CA PRO A 40 32.71 16.81 3.26
C PRO A 40 31.69 16.68 4.41
N PRO A 41 30.67 15.81 4.26
CA PRO A 41 29.63 15.61 5.28
C PRO A 41 30.16 15.06 6.60
N SER A 42 29.69 15.62 7.72
CA SER A 42 30.01 15.12 9.05
C SER A 42 29.36 13.75 9.32
N PRO A 43 29.84 12.97 10.30
CA PRO A 43 29.22 11.69 10.64
C PRO A 43 27.73 11.81 10.97
N LYS A 44 27.33 12.80 11.77
CA LYS A 44 25.91 13.08 12.10
C LYS A 44 25.09 13.42 10.85
N GLU A 45 25.67 14.17 9.91
CA GLU A 45 25.02 14.45 8.63
C GLU A 45 24.83 13.20 7.78
N LYS A 46 25.81 12.28 7.75
CA LYS A 46 25.70 11.00 7.02
C LYS A 46 24.56 10.14 7.58
N ILE A 47 24.46 10.04 8.91
CA ILE A 47 23.36 9.35 9.60
C ILE A 47 22.01 9.95 9.16
N GLN A 48 21.84 11.26 9.27
CA GLN A 48 20.56 11.91 8.93
C GLN A 48 20.22 11.79 7.44
N ARG A 49 21.21 11.87 6.55
CA ARG A 49 21.01 11.64 5.12
C ARG A 49 20.52 10.23 4.84
N LYS A 50 21.11 9.22 5.49
CA LYS A 50 20.70 7.83 5.32
C LYS A 50 19.28 7.59 5.87
N ARG A 51 18.94 8.15 7.04
CA ARG A 51 17.57 8.11 7.57
C ARG A 51 16.57 8.71 6.58
N MET A 52 16.89 9.87 6.02
CA MET A 52 16.04 10.55 5.05
C MET A 52 15.92 9.79 3.73
N GLU A 53 17.00 9.18 3.25
CA GLU A 53 17.01 8.33 2.05
C GLU A 53 16.05 7.15 2.20
N VAL A 54 16.16 6.41 3.31
CA VAL A 54 15.30 5.26 3.61
C VAL A 54 13.82 5.66 3.66
N VAL A 55 13.49 6.72 4.41
CA VAL A 55 12.12 7.24 4.50
C VAL A 55 11.61 7.75 3.15
N ASN A 56 12.45 8.43 2.36
CA ASN A 56 12.06 8.89 1.03
C ASN A 56 11.74 7.73 0.11
N ASN A 57 12.56 6.68 0.07
CA ASN A 57 12.33 5.52 -0.79
C ASN A 57 10.99 4.85 -0.45
N PHE A 58 10.72 4.66 0.85
CA PHE A 58 9.45 4.09 1.31
C PHE A 58 8.25 4.97 0.98
N VAL A 59 8.26 6.26 1.36
CA VAL A 59 7.11 7.15 1.12
C VAL A 59 6.90 7.42 -0.37
N ASN A 60 7.96 7.51 -1.17
CA ASN A 60 7.83 7.76 -2.60
C ASN A 60 7.18 6.58 -3.33
N SER A 61 7.33 5.35 -2.84
CA SER A 61 6.65 4.16 -3.39
C SER A 61 5.12 4.26 -3.35
N MET A 62 4.58 5.12 -2.46
CA MET A 62 3.15 5.26 -2.15
C MET A 62 2.72 6.74 -2.08
N THR A 63 3.30 7.58 -2.95
CA THR A 63 3.15 9.05 -2.89
C THR A 63 1.69 9.49 -2.88
N ASP A 64 0.84 8.89 -3.72
CA ASP A 64 -0.58 9.25 -3.82
C ASP A 64 -1.39 8.77 -2.62
N TYR A 65 -1.10 7.57 -2.12
CA TYR A 65 -1.67 7.04 -0.89
C TYR A 65 -1.44 7.97 0.29
N VAL A 66 -0.18 8.35 0.50
CA VAL A 66 0.24 9.22 1.59
C VAL A 66 -0.28 10.66 1.41
N ARG A 67 -0.41 11.12 0.16
CA ARG A 67 -0.96 12.46 -0.13
C ARG A 67 -2.37 12.61 0.42
N ILE A 68 -3.22 11.61 0.20
CA ILE A 68 -4.58 11.57 0.75
C ILE A 68 -4.52 11.23 2.25
N GLY A 69 -3.70 10.25 2.63
CA GLY A 69 -3.53 9.77 4.00
C GLY A 69 -3.19 10.82 5.05
N PHE A 70 -2.42 11.85 4.68
CA PHE A 70 -1.97 12.91 5.59
C PHE A 70 -2.59 14.28 5.27
N GLU A 71 -3.65 14.32 4.47
CA GLU A 71 -4.32 15.59 4.09
C GLU A 71 -4.89 16.29 5.32
N GLU A 72 -5.63 15.57 6.17
CA GLU A 72 -6.18 16.06 7.43
C GLU A 72 -5.06 16.54 8.39
N ALA A 73 -3.98 15.76 8.52
CA ALA A 73 -2.85 16.10 9.39
C ALA A 73 -2.08 17.37 8.97
N ALA A 74 -2.08 17.67 7.67
CA ALA A 74 -1.45 18.85 7.07
C ALA A 74 -2.38 20.06 6.99
N GLN A 75 -3.69 19.87 7.20
CA GLN A 75 -4.68 20.94 7.12
C GLN A 75 -4.34 22.10 8.08
N GLY A 76 -4.40 23.32 7.58
CA GLY A 76 -4.08 24.54 8.34
C GLY A 76 -2.59 24.76 8.66
N LYS A 77 -1.69 23.87 8.22
CA LYS A 77 -0.24 23.99 8.46
C LYS A 77 0.50 24.34 7.16
N PRO A 78 1.64 25.06 7.23
CA PRO A 78 2.46 25.38 6.06
C PRO A 78 3.36 24.20 5.62
N ILE A 79 2.83 22.97 5.63
CA ILE A 79 3.52 21.73 5.26
C ILE A 79 2.68 20.93 4.26
N SER A 80 3.32 20.16 3.40
CA SER A 80 2.60 19.25 2.49
C SER A 80 2.24 17.95 3.22
N PRO A 81 1.17 17.25 2.81
CA PRO A 81 0.84 15.93 3.35
C PRO A 81 2.02 14.95 3.27
N ASN A 82 2.73 14.94 2.13
CA ASN A 82 3.92 14.10 1.94
C ASN A 82 5.05 14.45 2.95
N ASN A 83 5.26 15.74 3.26
CA ASN A 83 6.24 16.13 4.27
C ASN A 83 5.79 15.79 5.69
N ALA A 84 4.49 15.90 5.98
CA ALA A 84 3.93 15.49 7.26
C ALA A 84 4.17 13.98 7.50
N ALA A 85 3.92 13.16 6.50
CA ALA A 85 4.18 11.72 6.54
C ALA A 85 5.67 11.40 6.73
N LYS A 86 6.55 12.02 5.95
CA LYS A 86 8.02 11.85 6.10
C LYS A 86 8.49 12.24 7.49
N SER A 87 7.94 13.32 8.04
CA SER A 87 8.23 13.74 9.42
C SER A 87 7.81 12.67 10.43
N TYR A 88 6.61 12.10 10.29
CA TYR A 88 6.14 11.03 11.17
C TYR A 88 7.07 9.81 11.10
N GLN A 89 7.41 9.34 9.89
CA GLN A 89 8.28 8.16 9.75
C GLN A 89 9.66 8.39 10.36
N LEU A 90 10.26 9.57 10.14
CA LEU A 90 11.58 9.88 10.70
C LEU A 90 11.60 9.84 12.23
N LEU A 91 10.49 10.21 12.87
CA LEU A 91 10.35 10.26 14.32
C LEU A 91 10.02 8.89 14.94
N HIS A 92 9.19 8.08 14.28
CA HIS A 92 8.59 6.90 14.90
C HIS A 92 8.96 5.57 14.22
N ALA A 93 9.26 5.58 12.92
CA ALA A 93 9.37 4.36 12.13
C ALA A 93 10.81 4.05 11.68
N VAL A 94 11.78 4.91 11.92
CA VAL A 94 13.18 4.62 11.57
C VAL A 94 13.88 3.87 12.70
N GLN A 95 14.54 2.78 12.36
CA GLN A 95 15.31 1.95 13.30
C GLN A 95 16.71 1.63 12.79
N GLY A 96 17.54 1.09 13.68
CA GLY A 96 18.92 0.71 13.41
C GLY A 96 19.93 1.85 13.56
N GLU A 97 21.19 1.53 13.33
CA GLU A 97 22.32 2.46 13.41
C GLU A 97 23.05 2.51 12.06
N TYR A 98 23.70 3.64 11.77
CA TYR A 98 24.44 3.80 10.52
C TYR A 98 25.58 2.77 10.41
N PRO A 99 25.73 2.08 9.26
CA PRO A 99 25.06 2.31 7.97
C PRO A 99 23.73 1.54 7.78
N ASN A 100 23.39 0.62 8.67
CA ASN A 100 22.26 -0.31 8.58
C ASN A 100 20.98 0.30 9.17
N ILE A 101 20.49 1.36 8.53
CA ILE A 101 19.24 2.02 8.91
C ILE A 101 18.11 1.46 8.05
N SER A 102 17.00 1.08 8.68
CA SER A 102 15.81 0.52 8.01
C SER A 102 14.52 1.09 8.61
N ILE A 103 13.38 0.69 8.05
CA ILE A 103 12.06 1.06 8.56
C ILE A 103 11.53 -0.07 9.43
N ASN A 104 11.00 0.32 10.59
CA ASN A 104 10.10 -0.50 11.39
C ASN A 104 8.69 -0.38 10.82
N TYR A 105 8.29 -1.37 10.02
CA TYR A 105 7.00 -1.39 9.34
C TYR A 105 5.81 -1.40 10.31
N ALA A 106 5.95 -1.99 11.49
CA ALA A 106 4.89 -2.03 12.50
C ALA A 106 4.64 -0.66 13.15
N ALA A 107 5.68 0.18 13.26
CA ALA A 107 5.57 1.54 13.78
C ALA A 107 5.24 2.59 12.70
N ALA A 108 5.30 2.21 11.42
CA ALA A 108 5.02 3.10 10.31
C ALA A 108 3.53 3.45 10.24
N ARG A 109 3.24 4.72 9.94
CA ARG A 109 1.86 5.21 9.77
C ARG A 109 1.66 5.85 8.41
N LEU A 110 0.71 5.38 7.63
CA LEU A 110 0.47 5.80 6.25
C LEU A 110 -0.68 6.79 6.12
N THR A 111 -1.63 6.75 7.04
CA THR A 111 -2.74 7.70 7.15
C THR A 111 -2.85 8.20 8.59
N GLN A 112 -3.25 9.46 8.76
CA GLN A 112 -3.45 10.07 10.06
C GLN A 112 -4.72 10.94 10.03
N GLY A 113 -5.68 10.59 10.88
CA GLY A 113 -6.92 11.32 11.04
C GLY A 113 -7.71 10.91 12.27
N THR A 114 -8.98 11.29 12.29
CA THR A 114 -9.90 11.24 13.44
C THR A 114 -10.92 10.10 13.42
N ILE A 115 -11.12 9.41 12.29
CA ILE A 115 -12.07 8.29 12.20
C ILE A 115 -11.61 7.15 13.11
N GLU A 116 -12.55 6.61 13.88
CA GLU A 116 -12.35 5.47 14.75
C GLU A 116 -12.16 4.17 13.95
N LEU A 117 -11.29 3.29 14.44
CA LEU A 117 -10.92 2.07 13.74
C LEU A 117 -11.89 0.94 14.04
N PRO A 118 -12.14 0.03 13.09
CA PRO A 118 -12.95 -1.15 13.34
C PRO A 118 -12.24 -2.12 14.29
N LEU A 119 -13.00 -3.07 14.83
CA LEU A 119 -12.51 -4.09 15.76
C LEU A 119 -11.87 -5.25 15.00
N ASN A 120 -10.90 -5.91 15.62
CA ASN A 120 -10.24 -7.13 15.13
C ASN A 120 -9.86 -7.13 13.64
N PRO A 121 -9.10 -6.12 13.17
CA PRO A 121 -8.67 -6.08 11.79
C PRO A 121 -7.62 -7.18 11.53
N GLU A 122 -7.82 -7.98 10.49
CA GLU A 122 -6.97 -9.10 10.10
C GLU A 122 -6.74 -9.10 8.57
N ALA A 123 -5.59 -9.60 8.13
CA ALA A 123 -5.29 -9.81 6.73
C ALA A 123 -4.77 -11.23 6.49
N THR A 124 -5.26 -11.87 5.43
CA THR A 124 -4.88 -13.23 5.03
C THR A 124 -4.52 -13.25 3.55
N ALA A 125 -3.45 -13.96 3.19
CA ALA A 125 -3.08 -14.14 1.78
C ALA A 125 -3.96 -15.23 1.17
N GLU A 126 -4.69 -14.93 0.10
CA GLU A 126 -5.61 -15.87 -0.55
C GLU A 126 -5.48 -15.78 -2.07
N GLY A 127 -5.18 -16.90 -2.71
CA GLY A 127 -5.17 -17.02 -4.18
C GLY A 127 -4.15 -16.10 -4.87
N ASN A 128 -4.64 -15.01 -5.46
CA ASN A 128 -3.87 -14.00 -6.18
C ASN A 128 -3.76 -12.66 -5.44
N GLY A 129 -4.13 -12.60 -4.15
CA GLY A 129 -4.20 -11.33 -3.43
C GLY A 129 -4.21 -11.48 -1.92
N VAL A 130 -4.66 -10.40 -1.27
CA VAL A 130 -4.81 -10.34 0.19
C VAL A 130 -6.25 -10.01 0.52
N ARG A 131 -6.88 -10.85 1.34
CA ARG A 131 -8.19 -10.61 1.94
C ARG A 131 -8.02 -9.91 3.27
N PHE A 132 -8.80 -8.86 3.46
CA PHE A 132 -8.88 -8.08 4.68
C PHE A 132 -10.22 -8.38 5.32
N ASN A 133 -10.22 -8.61 6.63
CA ASN A 133 -11.43 -8.79 7.43
C ASN A 133 -11.37 -7.87 8.64
N TRP A 134 -12.51 -7.35 9.06
CA TRP A 134 -12.65 -6.55 10.27
C TRP A 134 -14.08 -6.66 10.79
N THR A 135 -14.30 -6.30 12.05
CA THR A 135 -15.63 -6.28 12.65
C THR A 135 -16.11 -4.85 12.80
N TYR A 136 -17.28 -4.55 12.26
CA TYR A 136 -17.89 -3.24 12.39
C TYR A 136 -18.51 -3.08 13.78
N ASP A 137 -18.03 -2.08 14.53
CA ASP A 137 -18.65 -1.73 15.80
C ASP A 137 -19.85 -0.79 15.57
N THR A 138 -21.03 -1.27 15.95
CA THR A 138 -22.28 -0.50 15.85
C THR A 138 -22.31 0.74 16.74
N ALA A 139 -21.42 0.83 17.74
CA ALA A 139 -21.26 1.99 18.61
C ALA A 139 -20.47 3.14 17.95
N LEU A 140 -19.85 2.91 16.79
CA LEU A 140 -19.12 3.94 16.05
C LEU A 140 -20.04 5.09 15.63
N ASN A 141 -19.45 6.27 15.49
CA ASN A 141 -20.16 7.47 15.05
C ASN A 141 -20.96 7.20 13.77
N TRP A 142 -22.20 7.70 13.73
CA TRP A 142 -23.09 7.47 12.59
C TRP A 142 -22.50 7.98 11.26
N SER A 143 -21.70 9.05 11.30
CA SER A 143 -20.97 9.59 10.15
C SER A 143 -19.95 8.63 9.55
N ASP A 144 -19.38 7.76 10.38
CA ASP A 144 -18.22 6.93 10.01
C ASP A 144 -18.67 5.62 9.37
N ARG A 145 -19.98 5.30 9.42
CA ARG A 145 -20.60 4.15 8.75
C ARG A 145 -20.37 4.11 7.24
N GLY A 146 -20.32 5.29 6.63
CA GLY A 146 -20.06 5.46 5.20
C GLY A 146 -18.58 5.39 4.85
N ALA A 147 -17.68 5.25 5.83
CA ALA A 147 -16.26 5.18 5.55
C ALA A 147 -15.93 3.94 4.72
N ARG A 148 -14.98 4.10 3.81
CA ARG A 148 -14.52 3.05 2.90
C ARG A 148 -13.11 2.63 3.25
N ALA A 149 -12.82 1.35 3.06
CA ALA A 149 -11.49 0.81 3.26
C ALA A 149 -10.49 1.44 2.27
N MET A 150 -9.35 1.84 2.82
CA MET A 150 -8.14 2.18 2.11
C MET A 150 -7.10 1.11 2.45
N LEU A 151 -6.70 0.35 1.43
CA LEU A 151 -5.83 -0.82 1.58
C LEU A 151 -4.48 -0.52 0.95
N LEU A 152 -3.41 -0.98 1.58
CA LEU A 152 -2.07 -0.90 1.00
C LEU A 152 -1.25 -2.13 1.33
N VAL A 153 -0.54 -2.64 0.33
CA VAL A 153 0.44 -3.70 0.45
C VAL A 153 1.79 -3.19 -0.06
N TYR A 154 2.82 -3.27 0.77
CA TYR A 154 4.18 -2.88 0.46
C TYR A 154 5.06 -4.12 0.32
N ALA A 155 5.73 -4.28 -0.82
CA ALA A 155 6.66 -5.37 -1.07
C ALA A 155 8.07 -4.94 -0.69
N GLU A 156 8.65 -5.57 0.34
CA GLU A 156 9.95 -5.17 0.89
C GLU A 156 11.09 -5.30 -0.14
N GLU A 157 11.10 -6.39 -0.92
CA GLU A 157 12.18 -6.71 -1.86
C GLU A 157 12.20 -5.79 -3.08
N THR A 158 11.03 -5.45 -3.62
CA THR A 158 10.94 -4.59 -4.80
C THR A 158 10.85 -3.10 -4.46
N GLY A 159 10.52 -2.77 -3.21
CA GLY A 159 10.26 -1.41 -2.77
C GLY A 159 9.03 -0.77 -3.44
N LYS A 160 8.13 -1.57 -4.01
CA LYS A 160 6.89 -1.12 -4.65
C LYS A 160 5.72 -1.26 -3.67
N SER A 161 4.73 -0.39 -3.84
CA SER A 161 3.46 -0.47 -3.11
C SER A 161 2.29 -0.63 -4.07
N TYR A 162 1.27 -1.35 -3.61
CA TYR A 162 0.02 -1.60 -4.31
C TYR A 162 -1.10 -1.21 -3.37
N TYR A 163 -2.06 -0.40 -3.83
CA TYR A 163 -3.05 0.19 -2.94
C TYR A 163 -4.37 0.45 -3.64
N LEU A 164 -5.42 0.50 -2.82
CA LEU A 164 -6.78 0.83 -3.20
C LEU A 164 -7.28 1.97 -2.31
N PHE A 165 -7.81 3.03 -2.93
CA PHE A 165 -8.30 4.23 -2.21
C PHE A 165 -9.76 4.13 -1.76
N SER A 166 -10.54 3.30 -2.43
CA SER A 166 -11.99 3.23 -2.26
C SER A 166 -12.43 1.78 -2.38
N GLY A 167 -12.15 1.03 -1.32
CA GLY A 167 -12.59 -0.35 -1.17
C GLY A 167 -14.03 -0.47 -0.67
N ALA A 168 -14.29 -1.62 -0.06
CA ALA A 168 -15.53 -1.96 0.60
C ALA A 168 -15.88 -0.96 1.71
N ARG A 169 -17.18 -0.83 2.01
CA ARG A 169 -17.62 -0.01 3.14
C ARG A 169 -17.22 -0.66 4.45
N MET A 170 -17.02 0.14 5.49
CA MET A 170 -16.71 -0.36 6.83
C MET A 170 -17.77 -1.34 7.37
N THR A 171 -19.01 -1.25 6.88
CA THR A 171 -20.13 -2.15 7.20
C THR A 171 -20.11 -3.49 6.45
N GLU A 172 -19.28 -3.64 5.42
CA GLU A 172 -19.16 -4.89 4.65
C GLU A 172 -18.20 -5.89 5.29
N GLU A 173 -17.39 -5.46 6.28
CA GLU A 173 -16.52 -6.31 7.13
C GLU A 173 -15.43 -7.11 6.41
N THR A 174 -15.38 -7.06 5.08
CA THR A 174 -14.37 -7.74 4.27
C THR A 174 -14.06 -6.97 2.99
N ASP A 175 -12.83 -7.08 2.51
CA ASP A 175 -12.40 -6.58 1.20
C ASP A 175 -11.26 -7.45 0.65
N PHE A 176 -11.05 -7.40 -0.67
CA PHE A 176 -10.02 -8.16 -1.33
C PHE A 176 -9.19 -7.28 -2.26
N LEU A 177 -7.87 -7.28 -2.04
CA LEU A 177 -6.92 -6.59 -2.89
C LEU A 177 -6.19 -7.61 -3.77
N GLU A 178 -6.50 -7.58 -5.07
CA GLU A 178 -5.76 -8.34 -6.07
C GLU A 178 -4.34 -7.80 -6.22
N LEU A 179 -3.36 -8.71 -6.29
CA LEU A 179 -1.96 -8.38 -6.41
C LEU A 179 -1.35 -9.06 -7.65
N PRO A 180 -0.32 -8.45 -8.28
CA PRO A 180 0.39 -9.09 -9.38
C PRO A 180 1.04 -10.41 -8.94
N ALA A 181 1.03 -11.39 -9.84
CA ALA A 181 1.63 -12.71 -9.60
C ALA A 181 3.14 -12.66 -9.31
N GLU A 182 3.83 -11.59 -9.72
CA GLU A 182 5.25 -11.34 -9.46
C GLU A 182 5.58 -11.23 -7.95
N LEU A 183 4.59 -10.95 -7.10
CA LEU A 183 4.77 -10.78 -5.66
C LEU A 183 4.70 -12.09 -4.87
N LYS A 184 4.45 -13.23 -5.53
CA LYS A 184 4.42 -14.53 -4.86
C LYS A 184 5.79 -14.88 -4.28
N GLY A 185 5.81 -15.41 -3.06
CA GLY A 185 7.05 -15.71 -2.32
C GLY A 185 7.76 -14.49 -1.72
N MET A 186 7.33 -13.26 -2.02
CA MET A 186 7.93 -12.05 -1.43
C MET A 186 7.31 -11.72 -0.08
N LYS A 187 8.06 -10.99 0.76
CA LYS A 187 7.55 -10.42 2.01
C LYS A 187 6.70 -9.18 1.74
N LEU A 188 5.45 -9.24 2.19
CA LEU A 188 4.45 -8.20 2.00
C LEU A 188 4.05 -7.62 3.35
N HIS A 189 4.20 -6.31 3.50
CA HIS A 189 3.72 -5.56 4.66
C HIS A 189 2.35 -4.97 4.36
N VAL A 190 1.37 -5.29 5.19
CA VAL A 190 -0.03 -5.00 4.92
C VAL A 190 -0.54 -3.91 5.86
N TYR A 191 -1.23 -2.93 5.29
CA TYR A 191 -1.82 -1.82 6.00
C TYR A 191 -3.27 -1.61 5.60
N MET A 192 -4.08 -1.18 6.55
CA MET A 192 -5.48 -0.82 6.35
C MET A 192 -5.80 0.50 7.04
N SER A 193 -6.69 1.27 6.44
CA SER A 193 -7.23 2.53 6.97
C SER A 193 -8.61 2.77 6.40
N PHE A 194 -9.31 3.79 6.87
CA PHE A 194 -10.64 4.16 6.40
C PHE A 194 -10.69 5.62 6.01
N ILE A 195 -11.46 5.93 4.99
CA ILE A 195 -11.72 7.29 4.51
C ILE A 195 -13.21 7.54 4.45
N ALA A 196 -13.67 8.68 4.98
CA ALA A 196 -15.06 9.08 4.85
C ALA A 196 -15.47 9.26 3.38
N ASP A 197 -16.74 9.05 3.06
CA ASP A 197 -17.26 9.22 1.69
C ASP A 197 -17.04 10.64 1.15
N ASP A 198 -17.01 11.65 2.03
CA ASP A 198 -16.72 13.05 1.67
C ASP A 198 -15.21 13.36 1.54
N ARG A 199 -14.35 12.37 1.85
CA ARG A 199 -12.88 12.43 1.85
C ARG A 199 -12.28 13.50 2.75
N ARG A 200 -13.04 14.02 3.73
CA ARG A 200 -12.55 15.06 4.64
C ARG A 200 -11.88 14.50 5.89
N SER A 201 -12.31 13.31 6.30
CA SER A 201 -11.81 12.64 7.50
C SER A 201 -11.23 11.29 7.13
N LEU A 202 -10.13 10.94 7.79
CA LEU A 202 -9.46 9.66 7.64
C LEU A 202 -9.26 8.97 8.99
N SER A 203 -8.99 7.67 8.98
CA SER A 203 -8.55 6.95 10.17
C SER A 203 -7.01 6.89 10.22
N ASN A 204 -6.47 6.57 11.39
CA ASN A 204 -5.06 6.17 11.48
C ASN A 204 -4.84 4.82 10.78
N SER A 205 -3.71 4.64 10.09
CA SER A 205 -3.42 3.34 9.46
C SER A 205 -3.05 2.29 10.51
N ILE A 206 -3.57 1.08 10.33
CA ILE A 206 -3.23 -0.11 11.12
C ILE A 206 -2.27 -0.98 10.30
N TYR A 207 -1.24 -1.51 10.96
CA TYR A 207 -0.39 -2.55 10.40
C TYR A 207 -0.98 -3.92 10.74
N LEU A 208 -1.25 -4.75 9.73
CA LEU A 208 -1.88 -6.06 9.89
C LEU A 208 -0.89 -7.22 9.86
N GLY A 209 0.41 -6.92 9.78
CA GLY A 209 1.46 -7.92 9.78
C GLY A 209 2.17 -8.09 8.45
N ASN A 210 3.04 -9.09 8.44
CA ASN A 210 3.80 -9.52 7.28
C ASN A 210 3.19 -10.80 6.71
N LEU A 211 2.85 -10.78 5.43
CA LEU A 211 2.32 -11.93 4.71
C LEU A 211 3.31 -12.36 3.63
N VAL A 212 3.26 -13.65 3.29
CA VAL A 212 3.92 -14.20 2.11
C VAL A 212 2.83 -14.89 1.30
N MET A 213 2.68 -14.51 0.04
CA MET A 213 1.75 -15.22 -0.85
C MET A 213 2.37 -16.55 -1.24
N GLU A 214 1.68 -17.65 -0.96
CA GLU A 214 2.13 -18.98 -1.34
C GLU A 214 2.25 -19.10 -2.87
N THR A 215 3.38 -19.65 -3.32
CA THR A 215 3.46 -20.20 -4.66
C THR A 215 2.65 -21.49 -4.66
N LEU A 216 1.77 -21.64 -5.66
CA LEU A 216 1.18 -22.95 -5.94
C LEU A 216 2.30 -23.83 -6.51
N ASP A 217 3.13 -24.37 -5.63
CA ASP A 217 4.11 -25.39 -6.00
C ASP A 217 3.33 -26.68 -6.29
N LEU A 218 3.08 -26.94 -7.57
CA LEU A 218 2.49 -28.19 -8.06
C LEU A 218 3.36 -29.42 -7.75
N SER A 219 4.54 -29.25 -7.14
CA SER A 219 5.41 -30.33 -6.65
C SER A 219 5.06 -30.86 -5.26
N THR A 220 4.18 -30.20 -4.49
CA THR A 220 3.76 -30.70 -3.16
C THR A 220 2.69 -31.81 -3.24
N ILE A 221 2.22 -32.14 -4.45
CA ILE A 221 1.22 -33.21 -4.64
C ILE A 221 1.83 -34.62 -4.59
N GLU A 222 3.15 -34.80 -4.57
CA GLU A 222 3.74 -36.15 -4.54
C GLU A 222 4.81 -36.37 -3.45
N ARG A 223 4.34 -36.77 -2.26
CA ARG A 223 4.65 -38.08 -1.63
C ARG A 223 4.23 -38.11 -0.16
N SER A 224 3.09 -38.74 0.11
CA SER A 224 2.92 -39.55 1.33
C SER A 224 2.43 -40.93 0.90
N THR A 225 3.36 -41.84 0.67
CA THR A 225 3.09 -43.28 0.64
C THR A 225 3.00 -43.78 2.07
N GLU A 226 1.88 -43.52 2.76
CA GLU A 226 1.47 -44.27 3.95
C GLU A 226 -0.05 -44.53 3.88
N PRO A 227 -0.51 -45.79 3.95
CA PRO A 227 -1.86 -46.17 3.60
C PRO A 227 -2.85 -46.09 4.76
N ASP A 228 -2.77 -45.09 5.65
CA ASP A 228 -3.75 -44.92 6.73
C ASP A 228 -3.82 -43.47 7.25
N SER A 229 -4.48 -42.58 6.50
CA SER A 229 -5.18 -41.39 7.04
C SER A 229 -5.93 -40.63 5.93
N CYS A 230 -6.83 -41.33 5.24
CA CYS A 230 -7.77 -40.72 4.30
C CYS A 230 -8.90 -39.99 5.07
N VAL A 231 -8.73 -38.71 5.45
CA VAL A 231 -9.88 -37.92 5.96
C VAL A 231 -10.00 -36.50 5.40
N VAL A 232 -8.98 -35.88 4.80
CA VAL A 232 -9.10 -34.43 4.45
C VAL A 232 -9.32 -34.13 2.95
N LEU A 233 -9.31 -35.15 2.08
CA LEU A 233 -9.51 -34.96 0.62
C LEU A 233 -10.93 -35.31 0.13
N LEU A 234 -11.97 -34.87 0.84
CA LEU A 234 -13.36 -35.05 0.36
C LEU A 234 -14.07 -33.75 -0.05
N ASN A 235 -13.66 -32.56 0.40
CA ASN A 235 -14.46 -31.34 0.15
C ASN A 235 -14.13 -30.55 -1.13
N ARG A 236 -13.22 -31.02 -1.99
CA ARG A 236 -12.98 -30.41 -3.33
C ARG A 236 -13.32 -31.31 -4.52
N LYS A 237 -13.43 -32.63 -4.33
CA LYS A 237 -13.94 -33.54 -5.39
C LYS A 237 -15.45 -33.36 -5.60
N GLU A 238 -16.19 -33.02 -4.55
CA GLU A 238 -17.65 -32.84 -4.60
C GLU A 238 -18.09 -31.68 -5.52
N TYR A 239 -17.26 -30.64 -5.68
CA TYR A 239 -17.52 -29.52 -6.61
C TYR A 239 -17.18 -29.86 -8.07
N ALA A 240 -16.19 -30.72 -8.30
CA ALA A 240 -15.80 -31.17 -9.64
C ALA A 240 -16.80 -32.22 -10.19
N GLU A 241 -17.33 -33.09 -9.32
CA GLU A 241 -18.34 -34.08 -9.72
C GLU A 241 -19.72 -33.45 -9.96
N LYS A 242 -20.09 -32.37 -9.24
CA LYS A 242 -21.33 -31.62 -9.50
C LYS A 242 -21.35 -30.83 -10.80
N THR A 243 -20.19 -30.49 -11.36
CA THR A 243 -20.08 -29.82 -12.66
C THR A 243 -19.94 -30.82 -13.82
N ALA A 244 -19.44 -32.03 -13.55
CA ALA A 244 -19.37 -33.12 -14.52
C ALA A 244 -20.73 -33.80 -14.78
N SER A 245 -21.70 -33.69 -13.87
CA SER A 245 -23.05 -34.28 -14.04
C SER A 245 -23.94 -33.55 -15.04
N LEU A 246 -23.54 -32.37 -15.55
CA LEU A 246 -24.23 -31.68 -16.64
C LEU A 246 -23.79 -32.10 -18.06
N LEU A 247 -22.82 -33.02 -18.18
CA LEU A 247 -22.27 -33.45 -19.48
C LEU A 247 -22.37 -34.96 -19.78
N HIS A 248 -23.13 -35.73 -18.98
CA HIS A 248 -23.30 -37.17 -19.23
C HIS A 248 -24.72 -37.67 -18.96
N GLU A 249 -25.56 -37.67 -20.00
CA GLU A 249 -26.60 -38.70 -20.16
C GLU A 249 -26.08 -39.74 -21.17
N ASN A 250 -26.08 -41.01 -20.77
CA ASN A 250 -25.89 -42.18 -21.65
C ASN A 250 -24.54 -42.34 -22.36
N GLY A 251 -23.43 -42.12 -21.63
CA GLY A 251 -22.23 -42.96 -21.78
C GLY A 251 -21.65 -43.15 -23.20
N LYS A 252 -21.67 -42.12 -24.05
CA LYS A 252 -20.83 -42.08 -25.27
C LYS A 252 -20.40 -40.65 -25.56
N ILE A 253 -19.15 -40.28 -25.21
CA ILE A 253 -18.57 -39.01 -25.68
C ILE A 253 -18.02 -39.24 -27.09
N ILE A 254 -18.63 -38.56 -28.06
CA ILE A 254 -18.18 -38.52 -29.45
C ILE A 254 -16.95 -37.60 -29.53
N GLY A 255 -15.78 -38.18 -29.80
CA GLY A 255 -14.83 -37.61 -30.75
C GLY A 255 -14.19 -36.27 -30.42
N LEU A 256 -13.60 -36.12 -29.22
CA LEU A 256 -12.58 -35.10 -28.91
C LEU A 256 -11.38 -35.08 -29.89
N SER A 257 -11.25 -36.08 -30.77
CA SER A 257 -10.22 -36.13 -31.82
C SER A 257 -10.54 -35.32 -33.09
N GLN A 258 -11.80 -34.94 -33.35
CA GLN A 258 -12.14 -34.15 -34.54
C GLN A 258 -11.92 -32.64 -34.36
N PHE A 259 -11.98 -32.13 -33.14
CA PHE A 259 -11.82 -30.69 -32.85
C PHE A 259 -10.34 -30.24 -32.88
N ILE A 260 -9.40 -31.15 -32.59
CA ILE A 260 -7.96 -30.85 -32.55
C ILE A 260 -7.36 -30.72 -33.97
N ASN A 261 -7.92 -31.38 -34.99
CA ASN A 261 -7.41 -31.32 -36.36
C ASN A 261 -7.85 -30.09 -37.16
N GLN A 262 -8.82 -29.30 -36.69
CA GLN A 262 -9.32 -28.11 -37.39
C GLN A 262 -8.60 -26.81 -37.00
N LEU A 263 -7.81 -26.80 -35.91
CA LEU A 263 -7.12 -25.59 -35.41
C LEU A 263 -5.67 -25.42 -35.92
N ASN A 264 -5.14 -26.35 -36.72
CA ASN A 264 -3.75 -26.32 -37.21
C ASN A 264 -3.59 -25.96 -38.71
N GLN A 265 -4.64 -25.49 -39.39
CA GLN A 265 -4.52 -24.89 -40.73
C GLN A 265 -5.30 -23.56 -40.81
N THR A 266 -4.78 -22.52 -40.18
CA THR A 266 -4.94 -21.08 -40.53
C THR A 266 -3.88 -20.28 -39.80
#